data_AF-A0A7V9CEX9-F1
#
_entry.id   AF-A0A7V9CEX9-F1
#
_cell.length_a   1.000
_cell.length_b   1.000
_cell.length_c   1.000
_cell.angle_alpha   90.00
_cell.angle_beta   90.00
_cell.angle_gamma   90.00
#
_symmetry.space_group_name_H-M   'P 1'
#
loop_
_entity.id
_entity.type
_entity.pdbx_description
1 polymer ?
#
loop_
_entity_poly.entity_id
_entity_poly.type
_entity_poly.pdbx_seq_one_letter_code
_entity_poly.pdbx_strand_id
1 'polypeptide(L)'
;MSDFFTELAPLPDAPTMRAADEAAIAAGAGGGQLMARAADGLADVVARELPDGLLVVLCGKGNNGGDGYAAAQRLRAAGRELRVVALAPVDELTGEARGA
;
A
#
# COMPACT_ATOMS: atom_id res chain seq x y z
N MET A 1 32.34 -7.91 18.77
CA MET A 1 31.25 -6.97 18.41
C MET A 1 30.99 -6.98 16.88
N SER A 2 30.96 -8.17 16.26
CA SER A 2 31.04 -8.31 14.79
C SER A 2 30.07 -9.34 14.17
N ASP A 3 29.16 -9.95 14.94
CA ASP A 3 28.31 -11.06 14.41
C ASP A 3 26.80 -10.78 14.43
N PHE A 4 26.35 -9.57 14.80
CA PHE A 4 24.90 -9.28 14.87
C PHE A 4 24.31 -8.78 13.54
N PHE A 5 25.11 -8.14 12.69
CA PHE A 5 24.64 -7.55 11.44
C PHE A 5 24.70 -8.50 10.24
N THR A 6 25.36 -9.65 10.37
CA THR A 6 25.56 -10.61 9.27
C THR A 6 24.32 -11.50 9.04
N GLU A 7 23.37 -11.53 9.99
CA GLU A 7 22.12 -12.31 9.87
C GLU A 7 20.89 -11.47 9.49
N LEU A 8 21.02 -10.14 9.42
CA LEU A 8 19.91 -9.28 9.02
C LEU A 8 19.92 -9.12 7.50
N ALA A 9 18.81 -9.51 6.85
CA ALA A 9 18.59 -9.16 5.46
C ALA A 9 18.59 -7.62 5.32
N PRO A 10 19.33 -7.05 4.36
CA PRO A 10 19.31 -5.61 4.14
C PRO A 10 17.91 -5.14 3.76
N LEU A 11 17.56 -3.93 4.17
CA LEU A 11 16.32 -3.31 3.69
C LEU A 11 16.40 -3.18 2.16
N PRO A 12 15.38 -3.64 1.43
CA PRO A 12 15.38 -3.57 -0.02
C PRO A 12 15.33 -2.11 -0.45
N ASP A 13 16.16 -1.76 -1.42
CA ASP A 13 16.04 -0.49 -2.12
C ASP A 13 14.88 -0.54 -3.13
N ALA A 14 14.60 0.61 -3.77
CA ALA A 14 13.49 0.70 -4.71
C ALA A 14 13.62 -0.29 -5.90
N PRO A 15 14.79 -0.47 -6.53
CA PRO A 15 14.98 -1.52 -7.55
C PRO A 15 14.71 -2.93 -7.03
N THR A 16 15.20 -3.27 -5.84
CA THR A 16 15.00 -4.61 -5.24
C THR A 16 13.53 -4.88 -4.97
N MET A 17 12.79 -3.89 -4.44
CA MET A 17 11.35 -4.04 -4.23
C MET A 17 10.59 -4.24 -5.53
N ARG A 18 10.91 -3.48 -6.59
CA ARG A 18 10.27 -3.67 -7.91
C ARG A 18 10.53 -5.05 -8.48
N ALA A 19 11.77 -5.54 -8.38
CA ALA A 19 12.11 -6.88 -8.83
C ALA A 19 11.36 -7.96 -8.04
N ALA A 20 11.15 -7.76 -6.74
CA ALA A 20 10.35 -8.67 -5.92
C ALA A 20 8.87 -8.69 -6.34
N ASP A 21 8.27 -7.52 -6.60
CA ASP A 21 6.90 -7.42 -7.11
C ASP A 21 6.76 -8.08 -8.49
N GLU A 22 7.70 -7.82 -9.40
CA GLU A 22 7.74 -8.44 -10.73
C GLU A 22 7.89 -9.96 -10.65
N ALA A 23 8.75 -10.47 -9.75
CA ALA A 23 8.90 -11.89 -9.52
C ALA A 23 7.62 -12.54 -8.96
N ALA A 24 6.94 -11.86 -8.03
CA ALA A 24 5.66 -12.32 -7.50
C ALA A 24 4.58 -12.36 -8.60
N ILE A 25 4.54 -11.36 -9.47
CA ILE A 25 3.63 -11.33 -10.62
C ILE A 25 3.95 -12.46 -11.60
N ALA A 26 5.22 -12.67 -11.93
CA ALA A 26 5.67 -13.76 -12.79
C ALA A 26 5.34 -15.15 -12.20
N ALA A 27 5.31 -15.27 -10.87
CA ALA A 27 4.88 -16.46 -10.15
C ALA A 27 3.35 -16.63 -10.08
N GLY A 28 2.58 -15.72 -10.68
CA GLY A 28 1.12 -15.83 -10.80
C GLY A 28 0.32 -14.99 -9.80
N ALA A 29 0.96 -14.14 -8.98
CA ALA A 29 0.22 -13.16 -8.20
C ALA A 29 -0.35 -12.07 -9.13
N GLY A 30 -1.64 -11.76 -9.01
CA GLY A 30 -2.20 -10.60 -9.72
C GLY A 30 -1.71 -9.29 -9.09
N GLY A 31 -1.45 -8.24 -9.88
CA GLY A 31 -1.08 -6.91 -9.37
C GLY A 31 -2.08 -6.38 -8.32
N GLY A 32 -3.38 -6.52 -8.60
CA GLY A 32 -4.44 -6.19 -7.63
C GLY A 32 -4.42 -7.05 -6.35
N GLN A 33 -3.89 -8.28 -6.39
CA GLN A 33 -3.74 -9.12 -5.19
C GLN A 33 -2.59 -8.61 -4.31
N LEU A 34 -1.47 -8.19 -4.92
CA LEU A 34 -0.36 -7.58 -4.18
C LEU A 34 -0.81 -6.28 -3.50
N MET A 35 -1.53 -5.43 -4.24
CA MET A 35 -2.13 -4.19 -3.70
C MET A 35 -3.12 -4.47 -2.58
N ALA A 36 -3.99 -5.47 -2.73
CA ALA A 36 -4.91 -5.88 -1.69
C ALA A 36 -4.16 -6.23 -0.40
N ARG A 37 -3.07 -7.01 -0.49
CA ARG A 37 -2.23 -7.37 0.67
C ARG A 37 -1.55 -6.16 1.29
N ALA A 38 -1.02 -5.23 0.48
CA ALA A 38 -0.42 -4.00 0.97
C ALA A 38 -1.44 -3.15 1.74
N ALA A 39 -2.66 -3.04 1.21
CA ALA A 39 -3.75 -2.33 1.84
C ALA A 39 -4.24 -2.98 3.15
N ASP A 40 -4.30 -4.31 3.21
CA ASP A 40 -4.58 -5.05 4.46
C ASP A 40 -3.53 -4.73 5.54
N GLY A 41 -2.24 -4.83 5.18
CA GLY A 41 -1.15 -4.52 6.11
C GLY A 41 -1.18 -3.07 6.62
N LEU A 42 -1.50 -2.10 5.75
CA LEU A 42 -1.66 -0.71 6.17
C LEU A 42 -2.86 -0.53 7.10
N ALA A 43 -4.00 -1.16 6.79
CA ALA A 43 -5.18 -1.09 7.64
C ALA A 43 -4.93 -1.68 9.03
N ASP A 44 -4.20 -2.80 9.13
CA ASP A 44 -3.82 -3.43 10.39
C ASP A 44 -2.92 -2.53 11.25
N VAL A 45 -1.95 -1.86 10.63
CA VAL A 45 -1.09 -0.88 11.32
C VAL A 45 -1.93 0.30 11.82
N VAL A 46 -2.82 0.85 10.99
CA VAL A 46 -3.68 1.97 11.39
C VAL A 46 -4.63 1.58 12.54
N ALA A 47 -5.17 0.36 12.52
CA ALA A 47 -6.04 -0.14 13.58
C ALA A 47 -5.30 -0.31 14.92
N ARG A 48 -4.02 -0.69 14.87
CA ARG A 48 -3.20 -0.92 16.07
C ARG A 48 -2.60 0.36 16.65
N GLU A 49 -2.13 1.27 15.78
CA GLU A 49 -1.26 2.36 16.19
C GLU A 49 -1.97 3.72 16.26
N LEU A 50 -3.08 3.92 15.54
CA LEU A 50 -3.74 5.22 15.45
C LEU A 50 -5.04 5.28 16.25
N PRO A 51 -5.26 6.36 17.03
CA PRO A 51 -6.52 6.55 17.75
C PRO A 51 -7.69 6.76 16.78
N ASP A 52 -8.91 6.69 17.32
CA ASP A 52 -10.12 7.07 16.60
C ASP A 52 -10.11 8.55 16.20
N GLY A 53 -10.79 8.86 15.10
CA GLY A 53 -10.86 10.19 14.52
C GLY A 53 -10.79 10.16 12.99
N LEU A 54 -10.86 11.35 12.40
CA LEU A 54 -10.80 11.53 10.95
C LEU A 54 -9.41 11.15 10.41
N LEU A 55 -9.38 10.14 9.56
CA LEU A 55 -8.21 9.79 8.76
C LEU A 55 -8.23 10.53 7.42
N VAL A 56 -7.08 11.04 7.00
CA VAL A 56 -6.90 11.66 5.68
C VAL A 56 -5.90 10.84 4.88
N VAL A 57 -6.36 10.27 3.76
CA VAL A 57 -5.53 9.48 2.85
C VAL A 57 -5.23 10.29 1.60
N LEU A 58 -3.95 10.52 1.33
CA LEU A 58 -3.50 11.28 0.17
C LEU A 58 -3.03 10.32 -0.92
N CYS A 59 -3.77 10.23 -2.02
CA CYS A 59 -3.51 9.25 -3.08
C CYS A 59 -2.92 9.93 -4.32
N GLY A 60 -1.70 9.53 -4.69
CA GLY A 60 -1.11 9.88 -5.99
C GLY A 60 -1.71 9.08 -7.15
N LYS A 61 -1.17 9.26 -8.36
CA LYS A 61 -1.65 8.57 -9.58
C LYS A 61 -1.01 7.20 -9.86
N GLY A 62 0.02 6.81 -9.11
CA GLY A 62 0.75 5.55 -9.29
C GLY A 62 0.32 4.44 -8.34
N ASN A 63 1.08 3.34 -8.30
CA ASN A 63 0.77 2.14 -7.52
C ASN A 63 0.51 2.43 -6.03
N ASN A 64 1.38 3.23 -5.38
CA ASN A 64 1.17 3.64 -3.98
C ASN A 64 -0.15 4.41 -3.77
N GLY A 65 -0.61 5.14 -4.78
CA GLY A 65 -1.91 5.79 -4.75
C GLY A 65 -3.05 4.77 -4.75
N GLY A 66 -2.92 3.71 -5.56
CA GLY A 66 -3.83 2.58 -5.55
C GLY A 66 -3.84 1.84 -4.20
N ASP A 67 -2.68 1.61 -3.59
CA ASP A 67 -2.61 1.04 -2.24
C ASP A 67 -3.37 1.92 -1.23
N GLY A 68 -3.22 3.25 -1.35
CA GLY A 68 -3.96 4.22 -0.54
C GLY A 68 -5.48 4.13 -0.74
N TYR A 69 -5.96 4.03 -1.98
CA TYR A 69 -7.39 3.85 -2.26
C TYR A 69 -7.91 2.51 -1.73
N ALA A 70 -7.17 1.43 -1.93
CA ALA A 70 -7.52 0.10 -1.46
C ALA A 70 -7.53 0.02 0.09
N ALA A 71 -6.60 0.70 0.76
CA ALA A 71 -6.57 0.82 2.21
C ALA A 71 -7.72 1.69 2.72
N ALA A 72 -8.02 2.80 2.05
CA ALA A 72 -9.13 3.66 2.38
C ALA A 72 -10.47 2.91 2.34
N GLN A 73 -10.69 2.04 1.36
CA GLN A 73 -11.88 1.18 1.31
C GLN A 73 -11.98 0.25 2.52
N ARG A 74 -10.89 -0.43 2.87
CA ARG A 74 -10.82 -1.34 4.02
C ARG A 74 -11.08 -0.61 5.34
N LEU A 75 -10.44 0.53 5.53
CA LEU A 75 -10.61 1.35 6.73
C LEU A 75 -12.04 1.87 6.86
N ARG A 76 -12.68 2.28 5.75
CA ARG A 76 -14.10 2.64 5.74
C ARG A 76 -15.01 1.45 6.06
N ALA A 77 -14.71 0.26 5.51
CA ALA A 77 -15.46 -0.96 5.83
C ALA A 77 -15.31 -1.36 7.32
N ALA A 78 -14.17 -1.04 7.94
CA ALA A 78 -13.93 -1.19 9.37
C ALA A 78 -14.57 -0.07 10.24
N GLY A 79 -15.37 0.82 9.65
CA GLY A 79 -16.11 1.86 10.37
C GLY A 79 -15.31 3.12 10.70
N ARG A 80 -14.10 3.30 10.14
CA ARG A 80 -13.29 4.51 10.37
C ARG A 80 -13.86 5.70 9.59
N GLU A 81 -13.87 6.87 10.23
CA GLU A 81 -14.14 8.14 9.55
C GLU A 81 -12.93 8.51 8.67
N LEU A 82 -13.17 8.76 7.38
CA LEU A 82 -12.09 8.89 6.41
C LEU A 82 -12.42 9.90 5.30
N ARG A 83 -11.41 10.66 4.90
CA ARG A 83 -11.39 11.49 3.68
C ARG A 83 -10.25 11.06 2.77
N VAL A 84 -10.55 10.81 1.51
CA VAL A 84 -9.53 10.57 0.48
C VAL A 84 -9.33 11.86 -0.31
N VAL A 85 -8.08 12.22 -0.54
CA VAL A 85 -7.69 13.34 -1.39
C VAL A 85 -6.87 12.79 -2.55
N ALA A 86 -7.40 12.93 -3.77
CA ALA A 86 -6.65 12.65 -4.97
C ALA A 86 -5.64 13.79 -5.21
N LEU A 87 -4.37 13.45 -5.37
CA LEU A 87 -3.27 14.41 -5.65
C LEU A 87 -3.05 14.62 -7.15
N ALA A 88 -3.86 13.96 -7.99
CA ALA A 88 -3.91 14.11 -9.43
C ALA A 88 -5.38 14.10 -9.88
N PRO A 89 -5.70 14.64 -11.07
CA PRO A 89 -7.03 14.50 -11.66
C PRO A 89 -7.46 13.03 -11.73
N VAL A 90 -8.71 12.75 -11.40
CA VAL A 90 -9.23 11.37 -11.29
C VAL A 90 -9.21 10.64 -12.66
N ASP A 91 -9.35 11.40 -13.74
CA ASP A 91 -9.24 10.93 -15.12
C ASP A 91 -7.80 10.60 -15.55
N GLU A 92 -6.79 11.07 -14.80
CA GLU A 92 -5.38 10.68 -14.98
C GLU A 92 -4.98 9.43 -14.18
N LEU A 93 -5.88 8.87 -13.37
CA LEU A 93 -5.60 7.63 -12.64
C LEU A 93 -5.47 6.47 -13.64
N THR A 94 -4.44 5.66 -13.44
CA THR A 94 -4.13 4.51 -14.30
C THR A 94 -3.86 3.27 -13.46
N GLY A 95 -3.86 2.11 -14.12
CA GLY A 95 -3.60 0.83 -13.46
C GLY A 95 -4.54 0.60 -12.27
N GLU A 96 -3.97 0.10 -11.20
CA GLU A 96 -4.68 -0.27 -9.98
C GLU A 96 -5.23 0.95 -9.22
N ALA A 97 -4.63 2.13 -9.36
CA ALA A 97 -5.15 3.36 -8.77
C ALA A 97 -6.52 3.77 -9.34
N ARG A 98 -6.81 3.37 -10.59
CA ARG A 98 -8.13 3.59 -11.20
C ARG A 98 -9.14 2.51 -10.83
N GLY A 99 -8.65 1.29 -10.57
CA GLY A 99 -9.48 0.11 -10.31
C GLY A 99 -9.86 -0.11 -8.85
N ALA A 100 -9.23 0.62 -7.93
CA ALA A 100 -9.54 0.61 -6.51
C ALA A 100 -10.90 1.27 -6.25
#